data_AF-A0A5E4DAH4-F1
#
_entry.id   AF-A0A5E4DAH4-F1
#
_cell.length_a   1.000
_cell.length_b   1.000
_cell.length_c   1.000
_cell.angle_alpha   90.00
_cell.angle_beta   90.00
_cell.angle_gamma   90.00
#
_symmetry.space_group_name_H-M   'P 1'
#
loop_
_entity.id
_entity.type
_entity.pdbx_description
1 polymer ?
#
loop_
_entity_poly.entity_id
_entity_poly.type
_entity_poly.pdbx_seq_one_letter_code
_entity_poly.pdbx_strand_id
1 'polypeptide(L)'
;MTFHHFPGKVVTVSYEEWNKKIQDNFEKLFHVSEDASDSNEKHPNLVHKGGIYKDSYGSSSSWCDYQLRPNFTITMVVATELFTTEKVWRALEITEKKLLGPICMKTLDPDDMVYCGIYDNALENDNTMLLEVSIITKDL
;
A
#
# COMPACT_ATOMS: atom_id res chain seq x y z
N MET A 1 -18.66 18.42 3.53
CA MET A 1 -18.95 16.97 3.49
C MET A 1 -19.42 16.52 4.87
N THR A 2 -20.38 15.58 4.94
CA THR A 2 -20.98 15.14 6.21
C THR A 2 -20.54 13.71 6.51
N PHE A 3 -20.00 13.47 7.69
CA PHE A 3 -19.55 12.17 8.16
C PHE A 3 -20.36 11.71 9.37
N HIS A 4 -20.65 10.41 9.44
CA HIS A 4 -21.27 9.78 10.60
C HIS A 4 -20.19 9.12 11.45
N HIS A 5 -19.89 9.68 12.62
CA HIS A 5 -18.97 9.08 13.57
C HIS A 5 -19.75 8.19 14.54
N PHE A 6 -19.25 6.98 14.86
CA PHE A 6 -19.81 6.20 15.97
C PHE A 6 -19.52 6.93 17.29
N PRO A 7 -20.52 7.26 18.15
CA PRO A 7 -21.88 6.69 18.27
C PRO A 7 -22.99 7.58 17.68
N GLY A 8 -23.04 7.77 16.36
CA GLY A 8 -24.09 8.51 15.66
C GLY A 8 -23.91 10.03 15.59
N LYS A 9 -22.74 10.55 16.00
CA LYS A 9 -22.45 11.99 15.91
C LYS A 9 -22.22 12.38 14.45
N VAL A 10 -23.06 13.27 13.94
CA VAL A 10 -22.89 13.88 12.62
C VAL A 10 -21.84 14.99 12.73
N VAL A 11 -20.80 14.90 11.90
CA VAL A 11 -19.75 15.91 11.81
C VAL A 11 -19.73 16.47 10.40
N THR A 12 -19.83 17.79 10.29
CA THR A 12 -19.64 18.51 9.03
C THR A 12 -18.18 18.95 8.96
N VAL A 13 -17.51 18.65 7.86
CA VAL A 13 -16.12 19.04 7.59
C VAL A 13 -16.08 19.77 6.24
N SER A 14 -15.38 20.89 6.16
CA SER A 14 -15.17 21.59 4.89
C SER A 14 -14.22 20.80 3.98
N TYR A 15 -14.23 21.07 2.68
CA TYR A 15 -13.25 20.43 1.77
C TYR A 15 -11.81 20.82 2.11
N GLU A 16 -11.59 22.05 2.55
CA GLU A 16 -10.29 22.54 2.98
C GLU A 16 -9.79 21.80 4.23
N GLU A 17 -10.65 21.66 5.24
CA GLU A 17 -10.33 20.91 6.46
C GLU A 17 -10.07 19.43 6.15
N TRP A 18 -10.82 18.85 5.22
CA TRP A 18 -10.63 17.47 4.82
C TRP A 18 -9.31 17.27 4.07
N ASN A 19 -9.01 18.14 3.09
CA ASN A 19 -7.73 18.14 2.40
C ASN A 19 -6.57 18.28 3.39
N LYS A 20 -6.65 19.26 4.30
CA LYS A 20 -5.63 19.46 5.34
C LYS A 20 -5.44 18.21 6.20
N LYS A 21 -6.51 17.52 6.59
CA LYS A 21 -6.41 16.26 7.33
C LYS A 21 -5.68 15.18 6.53
N ILE A 22 -5.91 15.08 5.23
CA ILE A 22 -5.20 14.11 4.38
C ILE A 22 -3.71 14.49 4.32
N GLN A 23 -3.38 15.74 4.00
CA GLN A 23 -2.00 16.25 3.95
C GLN A 23 -1.24 16.02 5.27
N ASP A 24 -1.88 16.32 6.41
CA ASP A 24 -1.23 16.24 7.72
C ASP A 24 -0.97 14.79 8.19
N ASN A 25 -1.64 13.79 7.59
CA ASN A 25 -1.66 12.42 8.11
C ASN A 25 -1.26 11.33 7.10
N PHE A 26 -1.47 11.52 5.79
CA PHE A 26 -1.29 10.47 4.80
C PHE A 26 0.07 9.77 4.93
N GLU A 27 1.16 10.52 4.79
CA GLU A 27 2.48 9.91 4.82
C GLU A 27 2.82 9.33 6.21
N LYS A 28 2.35 9.94 7.30
CA LYS A 28 2.59 9.42 8.66
C LYS A 28 1.92 8.07 8.90
N LEU A 29 0.77 7.84 8.26
CA LEU A 29 -0.02 6.62 8.44
C LEU A 29 0.41 5.53 7.45
N PHE A 30 0.80 5.91 6.23
CA PHE A 30 1.12 4.97 5.15
C PHE A 30 2.61 4.65 5.03
N HIS A 31 3.53 5.55 5.40
CA HIS A 31 4.96 5.25 5.30
C HIS A 31 5.40 4.28 6.41
N VAL A 32 6.15 3.24 6.05
CA VAL A 32 6.79 2.33 6.99
C VAL A 32 8.24 2.74 7.18
N SER A 33 8.62 3.17 8.38
CA SER A 33 9.99 3.58 8.66
C SER A 33 10.98 2.41 8.56
N GLU A 34 12.22 2.70 8.13
CA GLU A 34 13.34 1.76 8.28
C GLU A 34 13.87 1.73 9.72
N ASP A 35 13.54 2.74 10.52
CA ASP A 35 13.85 2.78 11.95
C ASP A 35 12.83 1.95 12.74
N ALA A 36 13.29 0.81 13.27
CA ALA A 36 12.48 -0.08 14.11
C ALA A 36 12.02 0.57 15.42
N SER A 37 12.58 1.73 15.80
CA SER A 37 12.17 2.50 16.97
C SER A 37 11.14 3.60 16.67
N ASP A 38 10.61 3.69 15.45
CA ASP A 38 9.59 4.67 15.09
C ASP A 38 8.31 4.47 15.93
N SER A 39 8.09 5.41 16.85
CA SER A 39 6.93 5.44 17.74
C SER A 39 5.57 5.57 17.02
N ASN A 40 5.55 5.96 15.75
CA ASN A 40 4.32 6.05 14.97
C ASN A 40 3.87 4.69 14.42
N GLU A 41 4.76 3.68 14.41
CA GLU A 41 4.44 2.37 13.91
C GLU A 41 3.64 1.57 14.94
N LYS A 42 2.38 1.27 14.61
CA LYS A 42 1.44 0.58 15.51
C LYS A 42 1.69 -0.91 15.58
N HIS A 43 2.20 -1.50 14.50
CA HIS A 43 2.41 -2.94 14.40
C HIS A 43 3.82 -3.26 13.90
N PRO A 44 4.88 -2.90 14.66
CA PRO A 44 6.26 -3.13 14.25
C PRO A 44 6.58 -4.60 14.00
N ASN A 45 5.87 -5.51 14.67
CA ASN A 45 6.00 -6.96 14.48
C ASN A 45 5.46 -7.47 13.13
N LEU A 46 4.68 -6.66 12.40
CA LEU A 46 4.18 -6.98 11.06
C LEU A 46 5.04 -6.37 9.94
N VAL A 47 6.03 -5.54 10.31
CA VAL A 47 6.91 -4.89 9.34
C VAL A 47 7.92 -5.90 8.81
N HIS A 48 7.68 -6.38 7.60
CA HIS A 48 8.64 -7.21 6.87
C HIS A 48 9.63 -6.37 6.06
N LYS A 49 9.24 -5.17 5.62
CA LYS A 49 10.10 -4.20 4.92
C LYS A 49 9.83 -2.79 5.40
N GLY A 50 10.89 -2.08 5.76
CA GLY A 50 10.88 -0.63 5.95
C GLY A 50 11.19 0.12 4.65
N GLY A 51 10.93 1.43 4.65
CA GLY A 51 11.19 2.31 3.52
C GLY A 51 10.17 2.19 2.38
N ILE A 52 8.99 1.63 2.66
CA ILE A 52 7.89 1.45 1.69
C ILE A 52 6.65 2.21 2.15
N TYR A 53 5.65 2.28 1.27
CA TYR A 53 4.30 2.73 1.63
C TYR A 53 3.37 1.51 1.73
N LYS A 54 2.59 1.46 2.82
CA LYS A 54 1.55 0.47 3.10
C LYS A 54 0.57 0.39 1.94
N ASP A 55 0.11 -0.82 1.61
CA ASP A 55 -0.93 -1.02 0.59
C ASP A 55 -2.31 -0.53 1.08
N SER A 56 -2.56 -0.71 2.38
CA SER A 56 -3.80 -0.31 3.04
C SER A 56 -3.55 0.18 4.47
N TYR A 57 -4.57 0.79 5.08
CA TYR A 57 -4.50 1.27 6.46
C TYR A 57 -5.75 0.85 7.23
N GLY A 58 -5.60 -0.03 8.21
CA GLY A 58 -6.72 -0.52 9.03
C GLY A 58 -7.53 -1.62 8.35
N SER A 59 -6.88 -2.46 7.53
CA SER A 59 -7.54 -3.63 6.95
C SER A 59 -7.93 -4.68 8.01
N SER A 60 -8.90 -5.53 7.68
CA SER A 60 -9.37 -6.60 8.58
C SER A 60 -8.27 -7.60 8.96
N SER A 61 -7.28 -7.78 8.08
CA SER A 61 -6.06 -8.52 8.37
C SER A 61 -4.91 -7.54 8.37
N SER A 62 -4.44 -7.12 9.55
CA SER A 62 -3.42 -6.07 9.66
C SER A 62 -2.12 -6.38 8.90
N TRP A 63 -1.84 -7.64 8.57
CA TRP A 63 -0.73 -8.02 7.68
C TRP A 63 -0.85 -7.39 6.29
N CYS A 64 -2.08 -7.32 5.75
CA CYS A 64 -2.34 -6.78 4.42
C CYS A 64 -1.97 -5.29 4.29
N ASP A 65 -1.96 -4.55 5.41
CA ASP A 65 -1.49 -3.16 5.41
C ASP A 65 0.00 -3.09 5.02
N TYR A 66 0.83 -4.05 5.43
CA TYR A 66 2.29 -4.02 5.28
C TYR A 66 2.81 -4.71 4.02
N GLN A 67 1.91 -5.15 3.13
CA GLN A 67 2.30 -5.80 1.89
C GLN A 67 2.87 -4.78 0.90
N LEU A 68 4.03 -5.09 0.32
CA LEU A 68 4.58 -4.30 -0.76
C LEU A 68 3.83 -4.64 -2.06
N ARG A 69 3.04 -3.68 -2.54
CA ARG A 69 2.28 -3.73 -3.80
C ARG A 69 2.55 -2.45 -4.61
N PRO A 70 2.33 -2.46 -5.94
CA PRO A 70 2.62 -1.28 -6.77
C PRO A 70 1.57 -0.16 -6.61
N ASN A 71 0.49 -0.36 -5.85
CA ASN A 71 -0.68 0.53 -5.81
C ASN A 71 -0.35 1.97 -5.37
N PHE A 72 0.57 2.16 -4.42
CA PHE A 72 0.92 3.50 -3.92
C PHE A 72 1.50 4.43 -5.01
N THR A 73 2.06 3.86 -6.09
CA THR A 73 2.59 4.62 -7.22
C THR A 73 1.51 5.44 -7.93
N ILE A 74 0.25 4.98 -7.91
CA ILE A 74 -0.89 5.73 -8.42
C ILE A 74 -1.05 7.01 -7.61
N THR A 75 -1.02 6.91 -6.27
CA THR A 75 -1.12 8.05 -5.36
C THR A 75 0.04 9.03 -5.59
N MET A 76 1.25 8.53 -5.81
CA MET A 76 2.42 9.37 -6.12
C MET A 76 2.24 10.17 -7.40
N VAL A 77 1.56 9.65 -8.42
CA VAL A 77 1.31 10.38 -9.66
C VAL A 77 0.20 11.43 -9.49
N VAL A 78 -0.87 11.11 -8.75
CA VAL A 78 -2.05 11.98 -8.67
C VAL A 78 -1.99 13.03 -7.56
N ALA A 79 -1.18 12.80 -6.53
CA ALA A 79 -1.13 13.64 -5.33
C ALA A 79 0.30 13.67 -4.75
N THR A 80 1.25 14.13 -5.57
CA THR A 80 2.69 14.23 -5.23
C THR A 80 2.96 14.99 -3.93
N GLU A 81 2.11 15.96 -3.58
CA GLU A 81 2.22 16.80 -2.39
C GLU A 81 2.02 16.04 -1.08
N LEU A 82 1.47 14.83 -1.12
CA LEU A 82 1.28 13.97 0.05
C LEU A 82 2.59 13.31 0.52
N PHE A 83 3.68 13.48 -0.23
CA PHE A 83 4.91 12.71 -0.04
C PHE A 83 6.14 13.58 0.19
N THR A 84 7.04 13.05 1.01
CA THR A 84 8.40 13.56 1.18
C THR A 84 9.32 12.93 0.13
N THR A 85 10.07 13.76 -0.59
CA THR A 85 10.89 13.34 -1.74
C THR A 85 11.87 12.21 -1.41
N GLU A 86 12.55 12.27 -0.26
CA GLU A 86 13.54 11.26 0.14
C GLU A 86 12.91 9.87 0.35
N LYS A 87 11.72 9.83 0.96
CA LYS A 87 10.98 8.58 1.20
C LYS A 87 10.42 7.99 -0.09
N VAL A 88 9.99 8.85 -1.01
CA VAL A 88 9.54 8.44 -2.34
C VAL A 88 10.64 7.73 -3.10
N TRP A 89 11.84 8.33 -3.18
CA TRP A 89 12.97 7.71 -3.86
C TRP A 89 13.29 6.35 -3.27
N ARG A 90 13.35 6.26 -1.93
CA ARG A 90 13.60 5.00 -1.24
C ARG A 90 12.56 3.93 -1.57
N ALA A 91 11.28 4.28 -1.53
CA ALA A 91 10.20 3.36 -1.85
C ALA A 91 10.20 2.92 -3.32
N LEU A 92 10.52 3.83 -4.24
CA LEU A 92 10.64 3.53 -5.67
C LEU A 92 11.82 2.60 -5.96
N GLU A 93 12.98 2.78 -5.34
CA GLU A 93 14.13 1.87 -5.47
C GLU A 93 13.78 0.44 -5.05
N ILE A 94 13.10 0.29 -3.92
CA ILE A 94 12.65 -1.02 -3.42
C ILE A 94 11.62 -1.63 -4.38
N THR A 95 10.69 -0.81 -4.86
CA THR A 95 9.61 -1.20 -5.78
C THR A 95 10.15 -1.64 -7.12
N GLU A 96 11.10 -0.91 -7.70
CA GLU A 96 11.80 -1.29 -8.93
C GLU A 96 12.49 -2.64 -8.74
N LYS A 97 13.26 -2.80 -7.66
CA LYS A 97 14.01 -4.04 -7.41
C LYS A 97 13.10 -5.27 -7.21
N LYS A 98 11.95 -5.11 -6.57
CA LYS A 98 11.08 -6.22 -6.16
C LYS A 98 9.96 -6.50 -7.15
N LEU A 99 9.28 -5.45 -7.57
CA LEU A 99 8.03 -5.53 -8.31
C LEU A 99 8.20 -5.31 -9.81
N LEU A 100 9.23 -4.60 -10.30
CA LEU A 100 9.40 -4.42 -11.74
C LEU A 100 9.78 -5.74 -12.42
N GLY A 101 8.87 -6.25 -13.25
CA GLY A 101 9.12 -7.35 -14.16
C GLY A 101 9.53 -6.85 -15.56
N PRO A 102 9.83 -7.76 -16.50
CA PRO A 102 10.27 -7.39 -17.85
C PRO A 102 9.23 -6.60 -18.65
N ILE A 103 7.94 -6.80 -18.37
CA ILE A 103 6.82 -6.23 -19.13
C ILE A 103 5.82 -5.52 -18.20
N CYS A 104 5.59 -6.04 -17.00
CA CYS A 104 4.63 -5.52 -16.05
C CYS A 104 5.19 -5.53 -14.62
N MET A 105 4.45 -4.91 -13.71
CA MET A 105 4.73 -4.98 -12.28
C MET A 105 4.12 -6.26 -11.70
N LYS A 106 4.84 -6.92 -10.78
CA LYS A 106 4.29 -7.94 -9.90
C LYS A 106 3.28 -7.30 -8.95
N THR A 107 2.21 -8.02 -8.65
CA THR A 107 1.11 -7.46 -7.83
C THR A 107 1.38 -7.54 -6.34
N LEU A 108 2.32 -8.38 -5.93
CA LEU A 108 2.77 -8.58 -4.56
C LEU A 108 4.27 -8.87 -4.55
N ASP A 109 4.95 -8.48 -3.49
CA ASP A 109 6.37 -8.79 -3.30
C ASP A 109 6.64 -10.30 -3.25
N PRO A 110 7.59 -10.82 -4.04
CA PRO A 110 7.96 -12.23 -4.03
C PRO A 110 8.46 -12.79 -2.70
N ASP A 111 8.88 -11.93 -1.76
CA ASP A 111 9.28 -12.39 -0.43
C ASP A 111 8.06 -12.54 0.52
N ASP A 112 6.84 -12.19 0.10
CA ASP A 112 5.63 -12.37 0.90
C ASP A 112 5.24 -13.86 0.98
N MET A 113 4.85 -14.33 2.17
CA MET A 113 4.49 -15.72 2.43
C MET A 113 3.31 -16.23 1.60
N VAL A 114 2.43 -15.33 1.14
CA VAL A 114 1.27 -15.69 0.30
C VAL A 114 1.47 -15.39 -1.18
N TYR A 115 2.69 -15.03 -1.60
CA TYR A 115 2.98 -14.77 -3.00
C TYR A 115 2.84 -16.04 -3.86
N CYS A 116 2.01 -15.94 -4.90
CA CYS A 116 1.89 -16.94 -5.95
C CYS A 116 1.90 -16.26 -7.32
N GLY A 117 3.05 -16.28 -7.99
CA GLY A 117 3.25 -15.66 -9.32
C GLY A 117 2.62 -16.44 -10.49
N ILE A 118 1.70 -17.37 -10.22
CA ILE A 118 1.04 -18.19 -11.23
C ILE A 118 -0.46 -17.95 -11.12
N TYR A 119 -1.02 -17.38 -12.17
CA TYR A 119 -2.47 -17.25 -12.34
C TYR A 119 -2.98 -18.43 -13.18
N ASP A 120 -3.79 -19.30 -12.57
CA ASP A 120 -4.45 -20.41 -13.25
C ASP A 120 -5.91 -20.49 -12.80
N ASN A 121 -6.82 -20.20 -13.74
CA ASN A 121 -8.27 -20.21 -13.50
C ASN A 121 -8.88 -21.62 -13.51
N ALA A 122 -8.15 -22.63 -13.96
CA ALA A 122 -8.59 -24.03 -13.98
C ALA A 122 -8.11 -24.81 -12.74
N LEU A 123 -7.36 -24.16 -11.86
CA LEU A 123 -6.79 -24.76 -10.67
C LEU A 123 -7.88 -24.96 -9.61
N GLU A 124 -8.43 -26.17 -9.55
CA GLU A 124 -9.28 -26.64 -8.46
C GLU A 124 -8.40 -27.04 -7.27
N ASN A 125 -7.99 -26.08 -6.44
CA ASN A 125 -7.39 -26.39 -5.14
C ASN A 125 -8.10 -25.63 -4.01
N ASP A 126 -8.06 -26.19 -2.79
CA ASP A 126 -8.57 -25.55 -1.57
C ASP A 126 -7.67 -24.41 -1.06
N ASN A 127 -6.63 -24.06 -1.81
CA ASN A 127 -5.55 -23.16 -1.40
C ASN A 127 -5.79 -21.76 -1.96
N THR A 128 -6.35 -20.88 -1.14
CA THR A 128 -6.68 -19.50 -1.47
C THR A 128 -5.44 -18.59 -1.54
N MET A 129 -4.50 -18.89 -2.43
CA MET A 129 -3.37 -18.01 -2.72
C MET A 129 -3.83 -16.83 -3.57
N LEU A 130 -3.30 -15.64 -3.31
CA LEU A 130 -3.64 -14.46 -4.11
C LEU A 130 -3.01 -14.61 -5.50
N LEU A 131 -3.87 -14.77 -6.49
CA LEU A 131 -3.52 -14.90 -7.90
C LEU A 131 -3.13 -13.53 -8.47
N GLU A 132 -2.01 -13.45 -9.20
CA GLU A 132 -1.60 -12.22 -9.88
C GLU A 132 -2.55 -11.85 -11.04
N VAL A 133 -3.02 -10.61 -11.08
CA VAL A 133 -3.58 -10.01 -12.29
C VAL A 133 -2.53 -9.06 -12.85
N SER A 134 -1.84 -9.48 -13.91
CA SER A 134 -0.95 -8.59 -14.66
C SER A 134 -1.77 -7.46 -15.27
N ILE A 135 -1.45 -6.21 -14.89
CA ILE A 135 -2.10 -5.03 -15.48
C ILE A 135 -1.45 -4.78 -16.85
N ILE A 136 -2.24 -5.08 -17.89
CA ILE A 136 -2.05 -4.85 -19.33
C ILE A 136 -1.23 -5.92 -20.08
N THR A 137 -1.95 -6.77 -20.83
CA THR A 137 -1.43 -7.46 -22.03
C THR A 137 -2.47 -7.44 -23.15
N LYS A 138 -2.12 -6.82 -24.27
CA LYS A 138 -2.46 -7.32 -25.60
C LYS A 138 -1.36 -6.89 -26.58
N ASP A 139 -0.68 -7.91 -27.11
CA ASP A 139 0.19 -7.92 -28.28
C ASP A 139 1.42 -7.00 -28.27
N LEU A 140 2.60 -7.60 -28.00
CA LEU A 140 3.88 -7.36 -28.69
C LEU A 140 4.82 -8.56 -28.47
#